data_AF-A0A0C9VHX0-F1
#
_entry.id   AF-A0A0C9VHX0-F1
#
_cell.length_a   1.000
_cell.length_b   1.000
_cell.length_c   1.000
_cell.angle_alpha   90.00
_cell.angle_beta   90.00
_cell.angle_gamma   90.00
#
_symmetry.space_group_name_H-M   'P 1'
#
loop_
_entity.id
_entity.type
_entity.pdbx_description
1 polymer ?
#
loop_
_entity_poly.entity_id
_entity_poly.type
_entity_poly.pdbx_seq_one_letter_code
_entity_poly.pdbx_strand_id
1 'polypeptide(L)'
;DSLVHHGHHFGWAVHAFCNTQTLLTNTIVLMSEGASDNEESLTAIERKEYSIFRELLCMVPGLEARLMISLEEEVMSIGEHIQKGVNGARADDTKGMKSAIIDWITPKGQSLNPHIPRNVKTERGFNHECTGALLC
;
A
#
# COMPACT_ATOMS: atom_id res chain seq x y z
N ASP A 1 4.02 10.77 12.67
CA ASP A 1 4.50 9.45 13.12
C ASP A 1 5.46 8.90 12.08
N SER A 2 6.67 8.51 12.47
CA SER A 2 7.71 8.05 11.55
C SER A 2 7.32 6.77 10.81
N LEU A 3 6.71 5.80 11.49
CA LEU A 3 6.31 4.52 10.89
C LEU A 3 5.20 4.70 9.85
N VAL A 4 4.28 5.63 10.07
CA VAL A 4 3.24 5.96 9.08
C VAL A 4 3.86 6.52 7.80
N HIS A 5 4.86 7.40 7.92
CA HIS A 5 5.55 7.95 6.76
C HIS A 5 6.35 6.87 6.00
N HIS A 6 7.07 6.01 6.71
CA HIS A 6 7.77 4.89 6.06
C HIS A 6 6.82 3.88 5.43
N GLY A 7 5.71 3.55 6.11
CA GLY A 7 4.68 2.68 5.56
C GLY A 7 4.04 3.23 4.31
N HIS A 8 3.92 4.56 4.20
CA HIS A 8 3.44 5.23 3.01
C HIS A 8 4.40 5.03 1.82
N HIS A 9 5.70 5.31 2.00
CA HIS A 9 6.71 5.03 0.96
C HIS A 9 6.72 3.55 0.59
N PHE A 10 6.72 2.65 1.57
CA PHE A 10 6.71 1.20 1.36
C PHE A 10 5.48 0.74 0.54
N GLY A 11 4.29 1.27 0.84
CA GLY A 11 3.08 1.00 0.09
C GLY A 11 3.15 1.48 -1.37
N TRP A 12 3.81 2.61 -1.62
CA TRP A 12 4.01 3.12 -2.98
C TRP A 12 5.06 2.36 -3.78
N ALA A 13 6.22 2.06 -3.19
CA ALA A 13 7.38 1.57 -3.93
C ALA A 13 7.51 0.04 -3.94
N VAL A 14 6.99 -0.64 -2.92
CA VAL A 14 7.26 -2.08 -2.70
C VAL A 14 5.98 -2.89 -2.80
N HIS A 15 5.01 -2.64 -1.92
CA HIS A 15 3.83 -3.49 -1.84
C HIS A 15 2.56 -2.75 -1.42
N ALA A 16 1.81 -2.27 -2.42
CA ALA A 16 0.57 -1.52 -2.21
C ALA A 16 -0.49 -2.29 -1.41
N PHE A 17 -0.68 -3.59 -1.66
CA PHE A 17 -1.71 -4.40 -1.00
C PHE A 17 -1.16 -5.28 0.12
N CYS A 18 -0.15 -4.78 0.84
CA CYS A 18 0.42 -5.51 1.97
C CYS A 18 -0.58 -5.61 3.14
N ASN A 19 -0.76 -6.83 3.67
CA ASN A 19 -1.26 -7.02 5.03
C ASN A 19 -0.06 -7.03 5.97
N THR A 20 0.22 -5.88 6.58
CA THR A 20 1.44 -5.66 7.34
C THR A 20 1.50 -6.55 8.58
N GLN A 21 0.35 -6.84 9.21
CA GLN A 21 0.33 -7.73 10.38
C GLN A 21 0.79 -9.14 10.01
N THR A 22 0.15 -9.72 9.00
CA THR A 22 0.52 -11.06 8.53
C THR A 22 1.97 -11.11 8.08
N LEU A 23 2.44 -10.07 7.36
CA LEU A 23 3.84 -9.97 6.94
C LEU A 23 4.79 -10.03 8.15
N LEU A 24 4.56 -9.20 9.18
CA LEU A 24 5.40 -9.15 10.37
C LEU A 24 5.35 -10.46 11.16
N THR A 25 4.16 -10.99 11.45
CA THR A 25 4.00 -12.23 12.22
C THR A 25 4.67 -13.41 11.53
N ASN A 26 4.42 -13.62 10.23
CA ASN A 26 4.99 -14.75 9.49
C ASN A 26 6.52 -14.68 9.44
N THR A 27 7.07 -13.49 9.20
CA THR A 27 8.51 -13.30 9.05
C THR A 27 9.26 -13.35 10.38
N ILE A 28 8.65 -12.89 11.48
CA ILE A 28 9.19 -13.08 12.83
C ILE A 28 9.27 -14.57 13.17
N VAL A 29 8.22 -15.35 12.88
CA VAL A 29 8.23 -16.81 13.09
C VAL A 29 9.35 -17.44 12.27
N LEU A 30 9.45 -17.10 10.99
CA LEU A 30 10.48 -17.61 10.08
C LEU A 30 11.91 -17.28 10.54
N MET A 31 12.14 -16.08 11.10
CA MET A 31 13.43 -15.71 11.70
C MET A 31 13.70 -16.48 13.01
N SER A 32 12.67 -16.72 13.82
CA SER A 32 12.81 -17.45 15.09
C SER A 32 13.16 -18.93 14.90
N GLU A 33 12.69 -19.53 13.80
CA GLU A 33 12.94 -20.93 13.44
C GLU A 33 14.30 -21.15 12.74
N GLY A 34 15.06 -20.07 12.49
CA GLY A 34 16.32 -20.13 11.72
C GLY A 34 16.10 -20.49 10.24
N ALA A 35 14.84 -20.52 9.79
CA ALA A 35 14.48 -20.87 8.41
C ALA A 35 14.88 -19.78 7.41
N SER A 36 15.16 -18.55 7.87
CA SER A 36 15.74 -17.47 7.05
C SER A 36 17.11 -17.82 6.47
N ASP A 37 17.87 -18.69 7.13
CA ASP A 37 19.26 -19.00 6.75
C ASP A 37 19.34 -20.11 5.68
N ASN A 38 18.23 -20.82 5.45
CA ASN A 38 18.11 -21.88 4.45
C ASN A 38 16.98 -21.59 3.47
N GLU A 39 17.20 -20.60 2.61
CA GLU A 39 16.24 -20.09 1.62
C GLU A 39 15.70 -21.18 0.66
N GLU A 40 16.45 -22.26 0.45
CA GLU A 40 16.04 -23.41 -0.36
C GLU A 40 14.88 -24.19 0.26
N SER A 41 14.78 -24.21 1.59
CA SER A 41 13.71 -24.90 2.33
C SER A 41 12.38 -24.14 2.36
N LEU A 42 12.40 -22.84 2.05
CA LEU A 42 11.22 -22.00 2.07
C LEU A 42 10.28 -22.28 0.88
N THR A 43 8.98 -22.20 1.12
CA THR A 43 8.00 -22.18 0.04
C THR A 43 8.13 -20.91 -0.81
N ALA A 44 7.57 -20.92 -2.02
CA ALA A 44 7.56 -19.74 -2.88
C ALA A 44 6.84 -18.53 -2.24
N ILE A 45 5.85 -18.79 -1.38
CA ILE A 45 5.11 -17.75 -0.65
C ILE A 45 6.01 -17.16 0.44
N GLU A 46 6.63 -17.99 1.28
CA GLU A 46 7.53 -17.52 2.34
C GLU A 46 8.72 -16.74 1.80
N ARG A 47 9.35 -17.19 0.70
CA ARG A 47 10.43 -16.42 0.06
C ARG A 47 9.97 -15.03 -0.38
N LYS A 48 8.77 -14.94 -0.95
CA LYS A 48 8.20 -13.67 -1.40
C LYS A 48 7.90 -12.76 -0.20
N GLU A 49 7.26 -13.29 0.84
CA GLU A 49 6.98 -12.53 2.07
C GLU A 49 8.26 -12.05 2.74
N TYR A 50 9.26 -12.93 2.87
CA TYR A 50 10.56 -12.57 3.43
C TYR A 50 11.29 -11.51 2.61
N SER A 51 11.26 -11.60 1.27
CA SER A 51 11.81 -10.57 0.38
C SER A 51 11.14 -9.21 0.57
N ILE A 52 9.80 -9.18 0.67
CA ILE A 52 9.03 -7.96 0.93
C ILE A 52 9.38 -7.38 2.31
N PHE A 53 9.52 -8.24 3.33
CA PHE A 53 9.92 -7.82 4.67
C PHE A 53 11.34 -7.25 4.72
N ARG A 54 12.28 -7.84 3.97
CA ARG A 54 13.66 -7.31 3.83
C ARG A 54 13.69 -5.90 3.25
N GLU A 55 12.85 -5.61 2.27
CA GLU A 55 12.68 -4.25 1.74
C GLU A 55 12.12 -3.29 2.80
N LEU A 56 11.13 -3.72 3.59
CA LEU A 56 10.61 -2.93 4.71
C LEU A 56 11.69 -2.60 5.74
N LEU A 57 12.52 -3.58 6.11
CA LEU A 57 13.65 -3.37 7.03
C LEU A 57 14.69 -2.39 6.48
N CYS A 58 14.95 -2.42 5.16
CA CYS A 58 15.84 -1.47 4.51
C CYS A 58 15.29 -0.03 4.57
N MET A 59 13.96 0.12 4.46
CA MET A 59 13.29 1.42 4.49
C MET A 59 13.12 2.01 5.90
N VAL A 60 13.11 1.18 6.94
CA VAL A 60 12.88 1.61 8.34
C VAL A 60 14.09 1.29 9.22
N PRO A 61 15.01 2.25 9.41
CA PRO A 61 16.20 2.03 10.23
C PRO A 61 15.87 1.56 11.65
N GLY A 62 16.52 0.48 12.07
CA GLY A 62 16.36 -0.08 13.43
C GLY A 62 15.06 -0.87 13.65
N LEU A 63 14.23 -1.06 12.62
CA LEU A 63 12.97 -1.80 12.76
C LEU A 63 13.21 -3.26 13.17
N GLU A 64 14.21 -3.92 12.60
CA GLU A 64 14.54 -5.32 12.92
C GLU A 64 14.87 -5.47 14.40
N ALA A 65 15.83 -4.69 14.91
CA ALA A 65 16.21 -4.71 16.32
C ALA A 65 15.02 -4.40 17.25
N ARG A 66 14.14 -3.48 16.83
CA ARG A 66 12.92 -3.15 17.57
C ARG A 66 11.94 -4.33 17.60
N LEU A 67 11.72 -5.01 16.48
CA LEU A 67 10.82 -6.16 16.41
C LEU A 67 11.32 -7.32 17.28
N MET A 68 12.64 -7.57 17.32
CA MET A 68 13.23 -8.68 18.08
C MET A 68 13.11 -8.52 19.61
N ILE A 69 12.95 -7.30 20.12
CA ILE A 69 12.79 -7.03 21.55
C ILE A 69 11.34 -6.71 21.93
N SER A 70 10.45 -6.59 20.95
CA SER A 70 9.07 -6.14 21.17
C SER A 70 8.16 -7.28 21.60
N LEU A 71 7.19 -6.94 22.44
CA LEU A 71 6.08 -7.82 22.78
C LEU A 71 5.07 -7.88 21.62
N GLU A 72 4.22 -8.91 21.61
CA GLU A 72 3.21 -9.11 20.57
C GLU A 72 2.32 -7.87 20.35
N GLU A 73 1.85 -7.24 21.42
CA GLU A 73 1.05 -6.00 21.35
C GLU A 73 1.80 -4.84 20.72
N GLU A 74 3.11 -4.74 20.95
CA GLU A 74 3.96 -3.71 20.34
C GLU A 74 4.19 -3.99 18.85
N VAL A 75 4.39 -5.25 18.48
CA VAL A 75 4.48 -5.69 17.08
C VAL A 75 3.17 -5.37 16.35
N MET A 76 2.02 -5.64 16.97
CA MET A 76 0.72 -5.25 16.44
C MET A 76 0.63 -3.73 16.26
N SER A 77 1.03 -2.94 17.26
CA SER A 77 1.02 -1.48 17.14
C SER A 77 1.93 -1.00 16.00
N ILE A 78 3.13 -1.57 15.84
CA ILE A 78 4.04 -1.26 14.73
C ILE A 78 3.38 -1.55 13.38
N GLY A 79 2.80 -2.75 13.23
CA GLY A 79 2.09 -3.17 12.03
C GLY A 79 0.93 -2.24 11.66
N GLU A 80 0.15 -1.78 12.64
CA GLU A 80 -0.94 -0.83 12.42
C GLU A 80 -0.45 0.52 11.90
N HIS A 81 0.64 1.05 12.45
CA HIS A 81 1.20 2.34 12.02
C HIS A 81 1.73 2.26 10.58
N ILE A 82 2.43 1.17 10.23
CA ILE A 82 2.91 0.95 8.86
C ILE A 82 1.71 0.75 7.91
N GLN A 83 0.72 -0.07 8.29
CA GLN A 83 -0.48 -0.31 7.50
C GLN A 83 -1.26 0.99 7.24
N LYS A 84 -1.34 1.88 8.23
CA LYS A 84 -1.95 3.20 8.07
C LYS A 84 -1.24 4.02 6.99
N GLY A 85 0.09 3.95 6.93
CA GLY A 85 0.90 4.54 5.86
C GLY A 85 0.57 3.96 4.49
N VAL A 86 0.60 2.62 4.38
CA VAL A 86 0.28 1.89 3.13
C VAL A 86 -1.12 2.24 2.62
N ASN A 87 -2.10 2.33 3.51
CA ASN A 87 -3.46 2.73 3.17
C ASN A 87 -3.53 4.19 2.70
N GLY A 88 -2.73 5.08 3.32
CA GLY A 88 -2.58 6.46 2.88
C GLY A 88 -2.02 6.59 1.47
N ALA A 89 -0.96 5.84 1.16
CA ALA A 89 -0.34 5.81 -0.17
C ALA A 89 -1.36 5.45 -1.26
N ARG A 90 -2.13 4.37 -1.04
CA ARG A 90 -3.22 3.97 -1.95
C ARG A 90 -4.32 5.04 -2.07
N ALA A 91 -4.67 5.68 -0.95
CA ALA A 91 -5.68 6.73 -0.95
C ALA A 91 -5.22 7.92 -1.80
N ASP A 92 -3.93 8.29 -1.72
CA ASP A 92 -3.34 9.35 -2.52
C ASP A 92 -3.32 9.01 -4.01
N ASP A 93 -2.96 7.78 -4.38
CA ASP A 93 -2.99 7.31 -5.78
C ASP A 93 -4.40 7.44 -6.36
N THR A 94 -5.40 6.90 -5.65
CA THR A 94 -6.79 6.96 -6.12
C THR A 94 -7.32 8.40 -6.13
N LYS A 95 -6.86 9.27 -5.23
CA LYS A 95 -7.24 10.70 -5.20
C LYS A 95 -6.66 11.45 -6.40
N GLY A 96 -5.38 11.26 -6.70
CA GLY A 96 -4.70 11.90 -7.84
C GLY A 96 -5.25 11.43 -9.19
N MET A 97 -5.50 10.13 -9.33
CA MET A 97 -6.07 9.56 -10.55
C MET A 97 -7.46 10.14 -10.88
N LYS A 98 -8.30 10.41 -9.87
CA LYS A 98 -9.65 10.98 -10.09
C LYS A 98 -9.61 12.30 -10.84
N SER A 99 -8.68 13.20 -10.51
CA SER A 99 -8.58 14.49 -11.18
C SER A 99 -7.91 14.36 -12.55
N ALA A 100 -6.87 13.54 -12.64
CA ALA A 100 -6.13 13.32 -13.89
C ALA A 100 -7.03 12.75 -14.99
N ILE A 101 -7.92 11.80 -14.64
CA ILE A 101 -8.89 11.24 -15.60
C ILE A 101 -9.85 12.31 -16.10
N ILE A 102 -10.35 13.18 -15.22
CA ILE A 102 -11.27 14.26 -15.65
C ILE A 102 -10.56 15.24 -16.58
N ASP A 103 -9.32 15.62 -16.27
CA ASP A 103 -8.55 16.50 -17.16
C ASP A 103 -8.28 15.84 -18.51
N TRP A 104 -8.02 14.53 -18.52
CA TRP A 104 -7.74 13.77 -19.73
C TRP A 104 -8.95 13.66 -20.66
N ILE A 105 -10.15 13.43 -20.12
CA ILE A 105 -11.38 13.29 -20.93
C ILE A 105 -12.01 14.65 -21.29
N THR A 106 -11.64 15.73 -20.60
CA THR A 106 -12.20 17.07 -20.85
C THR A 106 -11.48 17.71 -22.05
N PRO A 107 -12.19 18.09 -23.13
CA PRO A 107 -11.57 18.78 -24.25
C PRO A 107 -10.91 20.10 -23.83
N LYS A 108 -9.77 20.43 -24.44
CA LYS A 108 -8.99 21.64 -24.09
C LYS A 108 -9.85 22.90 -24.17
N GLY A 109 -9.89 23.66 -23.08
CA GLY A 109 -10.65 24.91 -22.99
C GLY A 109 -12.16 24.73 -22.86
N GLN A 110 -12.65 23.51 -22.65
CA GLN A 110 -14.07 23.21 -22.46
C GLN A 110 -14.32 22.57 -21.09
N SER A 111 -15.60 22.35 -20.78
CA SER A 111 -16.07 21.55 -19.65
C SER A 111 -16.94 20.40 -20.15
N LEU A 112 -16.92 19.26 -19.47
CA LEU A 112 -17.89 18.20 -19.70
C LEU A 112 -19.31 18.71 -19.40
N ASN A 113 -20.30 18.15 -20.10
CA ASN A 113 -21.71 18.39 -19.85
C ASN A 113 -22.42 17.04 -19.62
N PRO A 114 -22.99 16.80 -18.42
CA PRO A 114 -22.92 17.67 -17.23
C PRO A 114 -21.51 17.83 -16.66
N HIS A 115 -21.26 18.91 -15.90
CA HIS A 115 -19.94 19.13 -15.31
C HIS A 115 -19.62 18.04 -14.28
N ILE A 116 -18.42 17.42 -14.39
CA ILE A 116 -17.95 16.44 -13.40
C ILE A 116 -16.95 17.11 -12.44
N PRO A 117 -17.28 17.24 -11.14
CA PRO A 117 -16.33 17.76 -10.15
C PRO A 117 -15.12 16.84 -9.99
N ARG A 118 -13.90 17.40 -9.96
CA ARG A 118 -12.64 16.63 -9.92
C ARG A 118 -12.46 15.76 -8.66
N ASN A 119 -13.13 16.10 -7.56
CA ASN A 119 -12.98 15.47 -6.24
C ASN A 119 -14.16 14.57 -5.82
N VAL A 120 -15.27 14.52 -6.58
CA VAL A 120 -16.49 13.79 -6.21
C VAL A 120 -16.77 12.65 -7.19
N LYS A 121 -17.30 11.52 -6.68
CA LYS A 121 -17.56 10.29 -7.49
C LYS A 121 -19.04 10.07 -7.87
N THR A 122 -19.98 10.73 -7.21
CA THR A 122 -21.42 10.38 -7.24
C THR A 122 -22.10 10.46 -8.61
N GLU A 123 -21.52 11.21 -9.56
CA GLU A 123 -22.08 11.42 -10.90
C GLU A 123 -21.15 10.93 -12.02
N ARG A 124 -20.26 9.98 -11.71
CA ARG A 124 -19.32 9.39 -12.68
C ARG A 124 -19.72 7.97 -13.08
N GLY A 125 -19.01 7.41 -14.05
CA GLY A 125 -19.20 6.04 -14.53
C GLY A 125 -20.42 5.96 -15.45
N PHE A 126 -21.23 4.90 -15.31
CA PHE A 126 -22.43 4.69 -16.14
C PHE A 126 -23.50 5.78 -15.97
N ASN A 127 -23.44 6.59 -14.92
CA ASN A 127 -24.39 7.67 -14.66
C ASN A 127 -24.10 8.96 -15.45
N HIS A 128 -23.06 8.98 -16.28
CA HIS A 128 -22.69 10.13 -17.09
C HIS A 128 -22.25 9.66 -18.47
N GLU A 129 -22.84 10.22 -19.54
CA GLU A 129 -22.65 9.75 -20.91
C GLU A 129 -21.16 9.64 -21.31
N CYS A 130 -20.37 10.70 -21.10
CA CYS A 130 -18.93 10.68 -21.41
C CYS A 130 -18.16 9.58 -20.67
N THR A 131 -18.29 9.46 -19.34
CA THR A 131 -17.55 8.42 -18.60
C THR A 131 -18.13 7.03 -18.80
N GLY A 132 -19.43 6.91 -19.06
CA GLY A 132 -20.11 5.64 -19.31
C GLY A 132 -19.71 5.05 -20.66
N ALA A 133 -19.58 5.89 -21.70
CA ALA A 133 -19.09 5.49 -23.01
C ALA A 133 -17.65 4.94 -23.02
N LEU A 134 -16.84 5.25 -22.00
CA LEU A 134 -15.47 4.74 -21.85
C LEU A 134 -15.39 3.40 -21.10
N LEU A 135 -16.50 2.96 -20.48
CA LEU A 135 -16.58 1.72 -19.71
C LEU A 135 -17.23 0.57 -20.51
N CYS A 136 -17.71 0.87 -21.72
CA CYS A 136 -18.31 -0.06 -22.68
C CYS A 136 -17.48 -0.09 -23.96
#